data_AF-A0A2J7TBS1-F1
#
_entry.id   AF-A0A2J7TBS1-F1
#
_cell.length_a   1.000
_cell.length_b   1.000
_cell.length_c   1.000
_cell.angle_alpha   90.00
_cell.angle_beta   90.00
_cell.angle_gamma   90.00
#
_symmetry.space_group_name_H-M   'P 1'
#
loop_
_entity.id
_entity.type
_entity.pdbx_description
1 polymer ?
#
loop_
_entity_poly.entity_id
_entity_poly.type
_entity_poly.pdbx_seq_one_letter_code
_entity_poly.pdbx_strand_id
1 'polypeptide(L)'
;MSVSQLGLILLVACVVAIVSRRLQLPYSAGLVAAGICLALLGGSMNLALSPDLIYTVLLPPLIFEAALQLKWRPFRDNLPVTATLAFPGVLLSGAIIATGMHLFIGWGWLGSALFGALIAATDPVSVVAAFKEMKVEPRLSLLVESESLLNDGAAAVAFAILVSVAHGAGLQPAAMAISLLWMVLGGLAVGILVAGAALLVAGRTEDHLGPVDK
;
A
#
# COMPACT_ATOMS: atom_id res chain seq x y z
N MET A 1 23.00 -3.44 5.34
CA MET A 1 23.21 -2.08 4.80
C MET A 1 24.02 -1.28 5.79
N SER A 2 25.10 -0.62 5.37
CA SER A 2 25.80 0.33 6.24
C SER A 2 24.99 1.63 6.37
N VAL A 3 25.16 2.36 7.47
CA VAL A 3 24.48 3.66 7.69
C VAL A 3 24.74 4.64 6.55
N SER A 4 25.93 4.58 5.95
CA SER A 4 26.30 5.39 4.78
C SER A 4 25.48 5.06 3.54
N GLN A 5 25.07 3.81 3.33
CA GLN A 5 24.21 3.42 2.21
C GLN A 5 22.78 3.95 2.40
N LEU A 6 22.23 3.84 3.61
CA LEU A 6 20.93 4.43 3.94
C LEU A 6 20.94 5.94 3.76
N GLY A 7 21.99 6.61 4.24
CA GLY A 7 22.18 8.04 4.06
C GLY A 7 22.27 8.46 2.59
N LEU A 8 22.96 7.67 1.76
CA LEU A 8 23.04 7.92 0.31
C LEU A 8 21.69 7.75 -0.39
N ILE A 9 20.94 6.69 -0.06
CA ILE A 9 19.57 6.49 -0.58
C ILE A 9 18.69 7.67 -0.21
N LEU A 10 18.71 8.08 1.05
CA LEU A 10 17.90 9.20 1.54
C LEU A 10 18.28 10.49 0.83
N LEU A 11 19.58 10.76 0.66
CA LEU A 11 20.06 11.95 -0.03
C LEU A 11 19.61 11.96 -1.49
N VAL A 12 19.76 10.84 -2.21
CA VAL A 12 19.29 10.72 -3.60
C VAL A 12 17.78 10.92 -3.68
N ALA A 13 17.01 10.26 -2.80
CA ALA A 13 15.56 10.43 -2.72
C ALA A 13 15.16 11.88 -2.46
N CYS A 14 15.82 12.58 -1.52
CA CYS A 14 15.57 13.98 -1.23
C CYS A 14 15.89 14.89 -2.43
N VAL A 15 17.03 14.69 -3.10
CA VAL A 15 17.40 15.47 -4.30
C VAL A 15 16.36 15.26 -5.40
N VAL A 16 15.98 14.01 -5.66
CA VAL A 16 14.95 13.68 -6.65
C VAL A 16 13.60 14.29 -6.27
N ALA A 17 13.21 14.27 -5.00
CA ALA A 17 11.99 14.90 -4.51
C ALA A 17 11.97 16.40 -4.80
N ILE A 18 13.07 17.09 -4.49
CA ILE A 18 13.22 18.53 -4.71
C ILE A 18 13.16 18.86 -6.20
N VAL A 19 13.86 18.11 -7.04
CA VAL A 19 13.88 18.31 -8.50
C VAL A 19 12.51 18.02 -9.11
N SER A 20 11.87 16.93 -8.73
CA SER A 20 10.53 16.55 -9.22
C SER A 20 9.49 17.61 -8.87
N ARG A 21 9.56 18.14 -7.64
CA ARG A 21 8.69 19.23 -7.18
C ARG A 21 8.92 20.53 -7.95
N ARG A 22 10.16 20.83 -8.34
CA ARG A 22 10.50 21.99 -9.19
C ARG A 22 9.94 21.85 -10.61
N LEU A 23 9.86 20.62 -11.12
CA LEU A 23 9.33 20.31 -12.45
C LEU A 23 7.81 20.07 -12.47
N GLN A 24 7.12 20.22 -11.34
CA GLN A 24 5.68 19.95 -11.19
C GLN A 24 5.26 18.53 -11.60
N LEU A 25 6.17 17.56 -11.47
CA LEU A 25 5.89 16.15 -11.73
C LEU A 25 5.44 15.43 -10.45
N PRO A 26 4.55 14.42 -10.55
CA PRO A 26 4.25 13.53 -9.44
C PRO A 26 5.54 12.90 -8.91
N TYR A 27 5.68 12.86 -7.59
CA TYR A 27 6.91 12.40 -6.94
C TYR A 27 7.30 10.97 -7.33
N SER A 28 6.31 10.08 -7.44
CA SER A 28 6.49 8.69 -7.86
C SER A 28 7.08 8.57 -9.27
N ALA A 29 6.56 9.35 -10.23
CA ALA A 29 7.08 9.39 -11.60
C ALA A 29 8.53 9.92 -11.64
N GLY A 30 8.82 10.95 -10.85
CA GLY A 30 10.17 11.51 -10.72
C GLY A 30 11.18 10.52 -10.15
N LEU A 31 10.80 9.77 -9.11
CA LEU A 31 11.60 8.69 -8.53
C LEU A 31 11.90 7.58 -9.55
N VAL A 32 10.89 7.13 -10.29
CA VAL A 32 11.07 6.08 -11.31
C VAL A 32 12.00 6.56 -12.42
N ALA A 33 11.80 7.79 -12.93
CA ALA A 33 12.66 8.37 -13.95
C ALA A 33 14.11 8.52 -13.48
N ALA A 34 14.31 8.97 -12.25
CA ALA A 34 15.65 9.07 -11.65
C ALA A 34 16.31 7.70 -11.50
N GLY A 35 15.56 6.68 -11.06
CA GLY A 35 16.03 5.30 -10.98
C GLY A 35 16.47 4.74 -12.33
N ILE A 36 15.67 4.96 -13.38
CA ILE A 36 16.01 4.57 -14.76
C ILE A 36 17.27 5.30 -15.23
N CYS A 37 17.35 6.61 -15.00
CA CYS A 37 18.51 7.42 -15.39
C CYS A 37 19.80 6.93 -14.71
N LEU A 38 19.75 6.68 -13.39
CA LEU A 38 20.87 6.14 -12.63
C LEU A 38 21.30 4.76 -13.14
N ALA A 39 20.35 3.89 -13.48
CA ALA A 39 20.63 2.57 -14.04
C ALA A 39 21.31 2.67 -15.42
N LEU A 40 20.83 3.55 -16.30
CA LEU A 40 21.39 3.75 -17.65
C LEU A 40 22.79 4.38 -17.61
N LEU A 41 23.08 5.23 -16.61
CA LEU A 41 24.39 5.84 -16.42
C LEU A 41 25.43 4.89 -15.80
N GLY A 42 25.09 3.60 -15.60
CA GLY A 42 25.99 2.62 -15.01
C GLY A 42 26.19 2.80 -13.50
N GLY A 43 25.33 3.59 -12.85
CA GLY A 43 25.28 3.73 -11.40
C GLY A 43 24.71 2.46 -10.76
N SER A 44 25.46 1.35 -10.80
CA SER A 44 25.13 0.15 -10.01
C SER A 44 25.45 0.44 -8.54
N MET A 45 24.62 1.24 -7.90
CA MET A 45 24.60 1.24 -6.44
C MET A 45 24.04 -0.13 -6.05
N ASN A 46 24.88 -1.02 -5.52
CA ASN A 46 24.46 -2.25 -4.84
C ASN A 46 23.71 -1.88 -3.55
N LEU A 47 22.56 -1.22 -3.72
CA LEU A 47 21.60 -0.94 -2.68
C LEU A 47 20.86 -2.24 -2.46
N ALA A 48 21.37 -3.06 -1.54
CA ALA A 48 20.68 -4.26 -1.10
C ALA A 48 19.46 -3.86 -0.25
N LEU A 49 18.45 -3.26 -0.89
CA LEU A 49 17.11 -3.13 -0.35
C LEU A 49 16.47 -4.50 -0.47
N SER A 50 16.52 -5.27 0.62
CA SER A 50 15.77 -6.53 0.67
C SER A 50 14.28 -6.20 0.70
N PRO A 51 13.44 -6.93 -0.06
CA PRO A 51 11.98 -6.89 0.10
C PRO A 51 11.57 -7.02 1.56
N ASP A 52 12.27 -7.85 2.35
CA ASP A 52 11.98 -8.05 3.77
C ASP A 52 12.07 -6.73 4.56
N LEU A 53 13.04 -5.87 4.24
CA LEU A 53 13.21 -4.59 4.92
C LEU A 53 12.04 -3.66 4.60
N ILE A 54 11.57 -3.67 3.35
CA ILE A 54 10.41 -2.88 2.94
C ILE A 54 9.16 -3.37 3.69
N TYR A 55 8.88 -4.67 3.68
CA TYR A 55 7.67 -5.23 4.29
C TYR A 55 7.67 -5.20 5.82
N THR A 56 8.83 -5.35 6.48
CA THR A 56 8.89 -5.45 7.95
C THR A 56 9.22 -4.14 8.66
N VAL A 57 9.93 -3.22 8.00
CA VAL A 57 10.39 -1.97 8.62
C VAL A 57 9.67 -0.75 8.07
N LEU A 58 9.49 -0.67 6.74
CA LEU A 58 8.94 0.54 6.10
C LEU A 58 7.42 0.51 6.01
N LEU A 59 6.83 -0.61 5.57
CA LEU A 59 5.40 -0.73 5.33
C LEU A 59 4.55 -0.54 6.61
N PRO A 60 4.87 -1.16 7.77
CA PRO A 60 4.03 -1.04 8.95
C PRO A 60 3.84 0.40 9.48
N PRO A 61 4.89 1.24 9.65
CA PRO A 61 4.69 2.61 10.10
C PRO A 61 3.95 3.47 9.04
N LEU A 62 4.16 3.23 7.74
CA LEU A 62 3.46 3.96 6.68
C LEU A 62 1.95 3.68 6.69
N ILE A 63 1.56 2.41 6.78
CA ILE A 63 0.15 2.02 6.87
C ILE A 63 -0.46 2.53 8.19
N PHE A 64 0.29 2.48 9.29
CA PHE A 64 -0.17 2.98 10.58
C PHE A 64 -0.40 4.49 10.58
N GLU A 65 0.51 5.27 10.02
CA GLU A 65 0.36 6.72 9.86
C GLU A 65 -0.88 7.05 9.01
N ALA A 66 -1.04 6.38 7.87
CA ALA A 66 -2.19 6.58 6.99
C ALA A 66 -3.52 6.23 7.68
N ALA A 67 -3.54 5.17 8.49
CA ALA A 67 -4.71 4.80 9.29
C ALA A 67 -5.02 5.82 10.39
N LEU A 68 -4.01 6.43 11.01
CA LEU A 68 -4.19 7.48 12.03
C LEU A 68 -4.73 8.80 11.45
N GLN A 69 -4.36 9.14 10.22
CA GLN A 69 -4.87 10.35 9.55
C GLN A 69 -6.34 10.21 9.12
N LEU A 70 -6.86 8.98 9.04
CA LEU A 70 -8.21 8.66 8.59
C LEU A 70 -9.27 9.01 9.64
N LYS A 71 -10.21 9.90 9.27
CA LYS A 71 -11.29 10.31 10.16
C LYS A 71 -12.29 9.16 10.36
N TRP A 72 -12.33 8.60 11.57
CA TRP A 72 -13.16 7.43 11.89
C TRP A 72 -14.65 7.59 11.61
N ARG A 73 -15.28 8.70 12.03
CA ARG A 73 -16.74 8.86 11.88
C ARG A 73 -17.17 8.87 10.40
N PRO A 74 -16.61 9.73 9.53
CA PRO A 74 -17.02 9.73 8.12
C PRO A 74 -16.57 8.48 7.36
N PHE A 75 -15.46 7.84 7.76
CA PHE A 75 -15.05 6.54 7.23
C PHE A 75 -16.10 5.45 7.53
N ARG A 76 -16.54 5.35 8.78
CA ARG A 76 -17.56 4.37 9.18
C ARG A 76 -18.86 4.53 8.41
N ASP A 77 -19.28 5.77 8.15
CA ASP A 77 -20.50 6.05 7.40
C ASP A 77 -20.38 5.67 5.91
N ASN A 78 -19.16 5.59 5.36
CA ASN A 78 -18.89 5.17 3.98
C ASN A 78 -18.25 3.76 3.90
N LEU A 79 -18.22 3.02 5.00
CA LEU A 79 -17.59 1.70 5.07
C LEU A 79 -18.16 0.71 4.04
N PRO A 80 -19.47 0.62 3.78
CA PRO A 80 -20.00 -0.31 2.78
C PRO A 80 -19.45 -0.05 1.38
N VAL A 81 -19.41 1.22 0.97
CA VAL A 81 -18.89 1.62 -0.35
C VAL A 81 -17.39 1.33 -0.42
N THR A 82 -16.65 1.75 0.60
CA THR A 82 -15.19 1.56 0.64
C THR A 82 -14.82 0.07 0.60
N ALA A 83 -15.51 -0.76 1.40
CA ALA A 83 -15.28 -2.21 1.40
C ALA A 83 -15.62 -2.86 0.06
N THR A 84 -16.69 -2.42 -0.63
CA THR A 84 -17.00 -2.98 -1.95
C THR A 84 -15.93 -2.65 -3.00
N LEU A 85 -15.33 -1.46 -2.94
CA LEU A 85 -14.26 -1.07 -3.85
C LEU A 85 -12.94 -1.77 -3.50
N ALA A 86 -12.55 -1.75 -2.23
CA ALA A 86 -11.27 -2.26 -1.77
C ALA A 86 -11.14 -3.79 -1.74
N PHE A 87 -12.24 -4.54 -1.76
CA PHE A 87 -12.20 -6.01 -1.76
C PHE A 87 -12.70 -6.58 -3.11
N PRO A 88 -14.01 -6.60 -3.42
CA PRO A 88 -14.49 -7.02 -4.74
C PRO A 88 -13.86 -6.26 -5.91
N GLY A 89 -13.73 -4.93 -5.81
CA GLY A 89 -13.16 -4.11 -6.88
C GLY A 89 -11.71 -4.47 -7.19
N VAL A 90 -10.90 -4.71 -6.14
CA VAL A 90 -9.50 -5.12 -6.25
C VAL A 90 -9.37 -6.51 -6.87
N LEU A 91 -10.18 -7.47 -6.41
CA LEU A 91 -10.20 -8.82 -6.99
C LEU A 91 -10.62 -8.78 -8.47
N LEU A 92 -11.63 -7.98 -8.81
CA LEU A 92 -12.10 -7.83 -10.18
C LEU A 92 -11.03 -7.16 -11.06
N SER A 93 -10.43 -6.06 -10.59
CA SER A 93 -9.36 -5.36 -11.28
C SER A 93 -8.17 -6.27 -11.55
N GLY A 94 -7.69 -6.97 -10.50
CA GLY A 94 -6.60 -7.94 -10.61
C GLY A 94 -6.93 -9.10 -11.56
N ALA A 95 -8.17 -9.62 -11.53
CA ALA A 95 -8.62 -10.68 -12.44
C ALA A 95 -8.68 -10.22 -13.90
N ILE A 96 -9.15 -8.99 -14.15
CA ILE A 96 -9.17 -8.39 -15.50
C ILE A 96 -7.74 -8.26 -16.02
N ILE A 97 -6.83 -7.71 -15.21
CA ILE A 97 -5.42 -7.57 -15.58
C ILE A 97 -4.78 -8.93 -15.84
N ALA A 98 -4.97 -9.89 -14.93
CA ALA A 98 -4.42 -11.24 -15.08
C ALA A 98 -4.93 -11.94 -16.34
N THR A 99 -6.23 -11.83 -16.62
CA THR A 99 -6.82 -12.40 -17.83
C THR A 99 -6.24 -11.72 -19.08
N GLY A 100 -6.08 -10.39 -19.05
CA GLY A 100 -5.45 -9.63 -20.13
C GLY A 100 -3.99 -10.07 -20.38
N MET A 101 -3.19 -10.22 -19.32
CA MET A 101 -1.80 -10.67 -19.45
C MET A 101 -1.71 -12.09 -19.99
N HIS A 102 -2.60 -12.98 -19.55
CA HIS A 102 -2.65 -14.35 -20.06
C HIS A 102 -3.04 -14.39 -21.55
N LEU A 103 -4.11 -13.69 -21.94
CA LEU A 103 -4.67 -13.77 -23.29
C LEU A 103 -3.84 -13.00 -24.32
N PHE A 104 -3.35 -11.81 -24.00
CA PHE A 104 -2.67 -10.95 -24.98
C PHE A 104 -1.14 -11.12 -24.99
N ILE A 105 -0.53 -11.44 -23.84
CA ILE A 105 0.93 -11.59 -23.73
C ILE A 105 1.34 -13.07 -23.70
N GLY A 106 0.42 -13.99 -23.34
CA GLY A 106 0.70 -15.42 -23.25
C GLY A 106 1.41 -15.84 -21.96
N TRP A 107 1.36 -15.01 -20.91
CA TRP A 107 1.92 -15.35 -19.60
C TRP A 107 1.16 -16.50 -18.94
N GLY A 108 1.83 -17.33 -18.15
CA GLY A 108 1.15 -18.38 -17.37
C GLY A 108 0.16 -17.80 -16.37
N TRP A 109 -0.96 -18.49 -16.10
CA TRP A 109 -2.03 -18.03 -15.22
C TRP A 109 -1.55 -17.52 -13.86
N LEU A 110 -0.61 -18.24 -13.24
CA LEU A 110 -0.06 -17.87 -11.94
C LEU A 110 0.77 -16.58 -12.00
N GLY A 111 1.63 -16.43 -13.03
CA GLY A 111 2.41 -15.21 -13.23
C GLY A 111 1.52 -14.01 -13.54
N SER A 112 0.50 -14.20 -14.37
CA SER A 112 -0.51 -13.19 -14.67
C SER A 112 -1.31 -12.79 -13.43
N ALA A 113 -1.70 -13.75 -12.58
CA ALA A 113 -2.42 -13.48 -11.35
C ALA A 113 -1.55 -12.72 -10.32
N LEU A 114 -0.29 -13.12 -10.17
CA LEU A 114 0.68 -12.40 -9.32
C LEU A 114 0.85 -10.96 -9.78
N PHE A 115 0.97 -10.74 -11.09
CA PHE A 115 1.05 -9.40 -11.65
C PHE A 115 -0.26 -8.62 -11.46
N GLY A 116 -1.41 -9.25 -11.68
CA GLY A 116 -2.72 -8.64 -11.44
C GLY A 116 -2.89 -8.18 -9.99
N ALA A 117 -2.50 -9.01 -9.02
CA ALA A 117 -2.53 -8.65 -7.60
C ALA A 117 -1.57 -7.50 -7.27
N LEU A 118 -0.38 -7.48 -7.87
CA LEU A 118 0.60 -6.41 -7.69
C LEU A 118 0.08 -5.05 -8.21
N ILE A 119 -0.57 -5.04 -9.38
CA ILE A 119 -1.06 -3.81 -10.02
C ILE A 119 -2.41 -3.34 -9.45
N ALA A 120 -3.16 -4.22 -8.81
CA ALA A 120 -4.46 -3.86 -8.25
C ALA A 120 -4.36 -2.86 -7.08
N ALA A 121 -3.24 -2.82 -6.35
CA ALA A 121 -2.96 -1.83 -5.31
C ALA A 121 -2.81 -0.42 -5.91
N THR A 122 -3.64 0.52 -5.46
CA THR A 122 -3.72 1.90 -5.97
C THR A 122 -3.08 2.88 -4.99
N ASP A 123 -2.25 3.80 -5.50
CA ASP A 123 -1.69 4.92 -4.71
C ASP A 123 -2.58 6.18 -4.88
N PRO A 124 -3.19 6.70 -3.80
CA PRO A 124 -4.13 7.79 -3.89
C PRO A 124 -3.40 9.14 -3.86
N VAL A 125 -2.10 9.20 -3.49
CA VAL A 125 -1.38 10.44 -3.18
C VAL A 125 -1.43 11.43 -4.34
N SER A 126 -1.23 10.95 -5.56
CA SER A 126 -1.26 11.79 -6.76
C SER A 126 -2.66 12.31 -7.07
N VAL A 127 -3.69 11.47 -6.87
CA VAL A 127 -5.10 11.82 -7.11
C VAL A 127 -5.60 12.81 -6.06
N VAL A 128 -5.29 12.56 -4.79
CA VAL A 128 -5.63 13.42 -3.66
C VAL A 128 -4.96 14.79 -3.79
N ALA A 129 -3.70 14.84 -4.26
CA ALA A 129 -3.03 16.10 -4.55
C ALA A 129 -3.78 16.92 -5.61
N ALA A 130 -4.17 16.29 -6.73
CA ALA A 130 -4.97 16.95 -7.77
C ALA A 130 -6.36 17.39 -7.25
N PHE A 131 -7.00 16.58 -6.40
CA PHE A 131 -8.30 16.92 -5.81
C PHE A 131 -8.25 18.15 -4.92
N LYS A 132 -7.15 18.35 -4.18
CA LYS A 132 -6.93 19.55 -3.38
C LYS A 132 -6.85 20.81 -4.25
N GLU A 133 -6.19 20.74 -5.41
CA GLU A 133 -6.13 21.85 -6.36
C GLU A 133 -7.49 22.15 -6.99
N MET A 134 -8.27 21.10 -7.30
CA MET A 134 -9.60 21.20 -7.91
C MET A 134 -10.72 21.51 -6.91
N LYS A 135 -10.44 21.63 -5.60
CA LYS A 135 -11.43 21.85 -4.53
C LYS A 135 -12.57 20.84 -4.53
N VAL A 136 -12.24 19.57 -4.72
CA VAL A 136 -13.18 18.45 -4.71
C VAL A 136 -13.84 18.30 -3.33
N GLU A 137 -15.06 17.73 -3.29
CA GLU A 137 -15.76 17.46 -2.03
C GLU A 137 -14.92 16.58 -1.08
N PRO A 138 -14.86 16.92 0.24
CA PRO A 138 -14.09 16.16 1.23
C PRO A 138 -14.45 14.67 1.30
N ARG A 139 -15.70 14.33 0.97
CA ARG A 139 -16.19 12.95 0.93
C ARG A 139 -15.47 12.13 -0.14
N LEU A 140 -15.20 12.69 -1.32
CA LEU A 140 -14.55 11.95 -2.40
C LEU A 140 -13.08 11.71 -2.09
N SER A 141 -12.38 12.69 -1.52
CA SER A 141 -11.00 12.50 -1.05
C SER A 141 -10.91 11.42 0.02
N LEU A 142 -11.84 11.43 0.98
CA LEU A 142 -11.90 10.39 2.02
C LEU A 142 -12.15 9.01 1.42
N LEU A 143 -13.10 8.88 0.48
CA LEU A 143 -13.40 7.61 -0.17
C LEU A 143 -12.15 7.04 -0.86
N VAL A 144 -11.44 7.87 -1.63
CA VAL A 144 -10.21 7.46 -2.34
C VAL A 144 -9.07 7.10 -1.37
N GLU A 145 -8.84 7.90 -0.33
CA GLU A 145 -7.83 7.59 0.71
C GLU A 145 -8.15 6.27 1.43
N SER A 146 -9.41 6.07 1.81
CA SER A 146 -9.85 4.86 2.51
C SER A 146 -9.88 3.61 1.64
N GLU A 147 -10.20 3.75 0.35
CA GLU A 147 -10.22 2.65 -0.62
C GLU A 147 -8.81 2.14 -0.84
N SER A 148 -7.87 3.04 -1.14
CA SER A 148 -6.47 2.70 -1.32
C SER A 148 -5.86 2.05 -0.07
N LEU A 149 -6.11 2.61 1.13
CA LEU A 149 -5.57 2.04 2.37
C LEU A 149 -6.03 0.57 2.59
N LEU A 150 -7.31 0.28 2.33
CA LEU A 150 -7.83 -1.08 2.45
C LEU A 150 -7.38 -1.99 1.30
N ASN A 151 -7.29 -1.45 0.09
CA ASN A 151 -6.82 -2.13 -1.10
C ASN A 151 -5.38 -2.61 -0.94
N ASP A 152 -4.47 -1.79 -0.42
CA ASP A 152 -3.06 -2.17 -0.17
C ASP A 152 -2.96 -3.45 0.67
N GLY A 153 -3.77 -3.54 1.73
CA GLY A 153 -3.87 -4.75 2.55
C GLY A 153 -4.45 -5.94 1.79
N ALA A 154 -5.55 -5.74 1.05
CA ALA A 154 -6.20 -6.80 0.28
C ALA A 154 -5.28 -7.37 -0.82
N ALA A 155 -4.61 -6.50 -1.56
CA ALA A 155 -3.65 -6.84 -2.61
C ALA A 155 -2.43 -7.58 -2.03
N ALA A 156 -1.87 -7.11 -0.90
CA ALA A 156 -0.75 -7.79 -0.24
C ALA A 156 -1.12 -9.21 0.22
N VAL A 157 -2.32 -9.39 0.80
CA VAL A 157 -2.84 -10.72 1.18
C VAL A 157 -3.03 -11.60 -0.04
N ALA A 158 -3.66 -11.08 -1.10
CA ALA A 158 -3.86 -11.83 -2.35
C ALA A 158 -2.52 -12.26 -2.97
N PHE A 159 -1.54 -11.36 -3.00
CA PHE A 159 -0.19 -11.65 -3.47
C PHE A 159 0.49 -12.74 -2.64
N ALA A 160 0.42 -12.66 -1.30
CA ALA A 160 1.01 -13.68 -0.41
C ALA A 160 0.38 -15.07 -0.62
N ILE A 161 -0.93 -15.16 -0.85
CA ILE A 161 -1.61 -16.43 -1.19
C ILE A 161 -1.10 -16.96 -2.54
N LEU A 162 -1.00 -16.12 -3.56
CA LEU A 162 -0.52 -16.54 -4.87
C LEU A 162 0.95 -16.98 -4.83
N VAL A 163 1.78 -16.35 -4.01
CA VAL A 163 3.16 -16.77 -3.78
C VAL A 163 3.21 -18.13 -3.09
N SER A 164 2.34 -18.42 -2.11
CA SER A 164 2.31 -19.74 -1.46
C SER A 164 1.90 -20.84 -2.43
N VAL A 165 0.96 -20.55 -3.34
CA VAL A 165 0.60 -21.43 -4.47
C VAL A 165 1.80 -21.66 -5.40
N ALA A 166 2.59 -20.62 -5.70
CA ALA A 166 3.81 -20.76 -6.49
C ALA A 166 4.85 -21.69 -5.86
N HIS A 167 4.87 -21.79 -4.52
CA HIS A 167 5.74 -22.70 -3.78
C HIS A 167 5.15 -24.11 -3.62
N GLY A 168 4.09 -24.45 -4.35
CA GLY A 168 3.52 -25.80 -4.39
C GLY A 168 2.29 -26.01 -3.52
N ALA A 169 1.72 -24.96 -2.93
CA ALA A 169 0.38 -25.08 -2.33
C ALA A 169 -0.66 -25.34 -3.44
N GLY A 170 -1.57 -26.27 -3.22
CA GLY A 170 -2.59 -26.62 -4.21
C GLY A 170 -3.52 -25.44 -4.52
N LEU A 171 -3.87 -25.28 -5.80
CA LEU A 171 -4.89 -24.32 -6.26
C LEU A 171 -6.29 -24.84 -5.90
N GLN A 172 -6.71 -24.61 -4.67
CA GLN A 172 -8.09 -24.83 -4.24
C GLN A 172 -8.75 -23.48 -3.95
N PRO A 173 -9.68 -23.00 -4.79
CA PRO A 173 -10.33 -21.70 -4.62
C PRO A 173 -11.00 -21.53 -3.25
N ALA A 174 -11.62 -22.61 -2.74
CA ALA A 174 -12.21 -22.62 -1.41
C ALA A 174 -11.16 -22.44 -0.30
N ALA A 175 -10.00 -23.11 -0.42
CA ALA A 175 -8.91 -22.94 0.52
C ALA A 175 -8.34 -21.52 0.48
N MET A 176 -8.19 -20.93 -0.72
CA MET A 176 -7.73 -19.54 -0.87
C MET A 176 -8.72 -18.55 -0.23
N ALA A 177 -10.02 -18.73 -0.44
CA ALA A 177 -11.05 -17.90 0.17
C ALA A 177 -11.03 -18.01 1.71
N ILE A 178 -10.87 -19.22 2.24
CA ILE A 178 -10.73 -19.44 3.69
C ILE A 178 -9.45 -18.79 4.23
N SER A 179 -8.31 -18.93 3.53
CA SER A 179 -7.04 -18.30 3.92
C SER A 179 -7.14 -16.78 3.92
N LEU A 180 -7.82 -16.20 2.92
CA LEU A 180 -8.08 -14.76 2.85
C LEU A 180 -8.97 -14.30 4.00
N LEU A 181 -10.06 -15.01 4.27
CA LEU A 181 -10.95 -14.72 5.40
C LEU A 181 -10.20 -14.81 6.74
N TRP A 182 -9.36 -15.84 6.91
CA TRP A 182 -8.55 -16.04 8.10
C TRP A 182 -7.52 -14.93 8.30
N MET A 183 -6.84 -14.49 7.24
CA MET A 183 -5.89 -13.38 7.32
C MET A 183 -6.58 -12.05 7.63
N VAL A 184 -7.73 -11.78 7.02
CA VAL A 184 -8.51 -10.55 7.29
C VAL A 184 -9.04 -10.55 8.73
N LEU A 185 -9.71 -11.62 9.15
CA LEU A 185 -10.30 -11.71 10.50
C LEU A 185 -9.22 -11.80 11.58
N GLY A 186 -8.16 -12.56 11.34
CA GLY A 186 -7.02 -12.69 12.24
C GLY A 186 -6.26 -11.37 12.38
N GLY A 187 -5.99 -10.69 11.27
CA GLY A 187 -5.38 -9.35 11.27
C GLY A 187 -6.24 -8.33 12.02
N LEU A 188 -7.56 -8.34 11.80
CA LEU A 188 -8.50 -7.47 12.52
C LEU A 188 -8.51 -7.78 14.03
N ALA A 189 -8.57 -9.05 14.42
CA ALA A 189 -8.58 -9.47 15.82
C ALA A 189 -7.29 -9.07 16.53
N VAL A 190 -6.12 -9.35 15.93
CA VAL A 190 -4.82 -8.93 16.47
C VAL A 190 -4.73 -7.41 16.53
N GLY A 191 -5.18 -6.70 15.50
CA GLY A 191 -5.21 -5.24 15.48
C GLY A 191 -6.03 -4.66 16.62
N ILE A 192 -7.24 -5.20 16.87
CA ILE A 192 -8.09 -4.78 17.99
C ILE A 192 -7.42 -5.06 19.33
N LEU A 193 -6.80 -6.23 19.52
CA LEU A 193 -6.11 -6.59 20.75
C LEU A 193 -4.92 -5.65 21.03
N VAL A 194 -4.08 -5.42 20.02
CA VAL A 194 -2.89 -4.56 20.15
C VAL A 194 -3.30 -3.11 20.34
N ALA A 195 -4.26 -2.60 19.57
CA ALA A 195 -4.77 -1.24 19.73
C ALA A 195 -5.42 -1.06 21.11
N GLY A 196 -6.21 -2.04 21.57
CA GLY A 196 -6.80 -2.04 22.90
C GLY A 196 -5.75 -2.00 24.00
N ALA A 197 -4.71 -2.82 23.92
CA ALA A 197 -3.59 -2.79 24.85
C ALA A 197 -2.86 -1.44 24.82
N ALA A 198 -2.59 -0.89 23.64
CA ALA A 198 -1.94 0.41 23.48
C ALA A 198 -2.77 1.55 24.08
N LEU A 199 -4.09 1.55 23.85
CA LEU A 199 -5.01 2.54 24.42
C LEU A 199 -5.13 2.42 25.94
N LEU A 200 -5.09 1.21 26.49
CA LEU A 200 -5.07 0.99 27.95
C LEU A 200 -3.79 1.50 28.61
N VAL A 201 -2.66 1.41 27.91
CA VAL A 201 -1.39 1.97 28.37
C VAL A 201 -1.40 3.49 28.24
N ALA A 202 -1.81 4.01 27.08
CA ALA A 202 -1.89 5.45 26.81
C ALA A 202 -2.89 6.16 27.73
N GLY A 203 -4.01 5.52 28.06
CA GLY A 203 -5.00 6.05 29.00
C GLY A 203 -4.55 6.04 30.47
N ARG A 204 -3.40 5.43 30.79
CA ARG A 204 -2.77 5.47 32.12
C ARG A 204 -1.62 6.48 32.22
N THR A 205 -1.26 7.11 31.11
CA THR A 205 -0.23 8.16 31.05
C THR A 205 -0.89 9.51 30.81
N GLU A 206 -0.50 10.53 31.59
CA GLU A 206 -1.00 11.91 31.43
C GLU A 206 -0.37 12.68 30.24
N ASP A 207 0.49 12.01 29.46
CA ASP A 207 1.17 12.61 28.32
C ASP A 207 0.22 12.83 27.14
N HIS A 208 -0.02 14.11 26.85
CA HIS A 208 -0.84 14.56 25.74
C HIS A 208 -0.09 14.37 24.42
N LEU A 209 -0.44 13.34 23.64
CA LEU A 209 0.13 13.07 22.31
C LEU A 209 -0.64 13.76 21.15
N GLY A 210 -1.14 14.98 21.35
CA GLY A 210 -1.77 15.76 20.28
C GLY A 210 -2.16 17.19 20.68
N PRO A 211 -2.27 18.13 19.71
CA PRO A 211 -2.59 19.52 20.03
C PRO A 211 -4.00 19.63 20.59
N VAL A 212 -4.11 20.32 21.72
CA VAL A 212 -5.37 20.74 22.33
C VAL A 212 -5.97 21.84 21.46
N ASP A 213 -6.79 21.48 20.49
CA ASP A 213 -7.71 22.46 19.87
C ASP A 213 -8.95 22.59 20.75
N LYS A 214 -9.13 23.81 21.27
CA LYS A 214 -10.38 24.33 21.82
C LYS A 214 -11.34 24.69 20.70
#